data_AF-A0A7S2YUN6-F1
#
_entry.id   AF-A0A7S2YUN6-F1
#
_cell.length_a   1.000
_cell.length_b   1.000
_cell.length_c   1.000
_cell.angle_alpha   90.00
_cell.angle_beta   90.00
_cell.angle_gamma   90.00
#
_symmetry.space_group_name_H-M   'P 1'
#
loop_
_entity.id
_entity.type
_entity.pdbx_description
1 polymer ?
#
loop_
_entity_poly.entity_id
_entity_poly.type
_entity_poly.pdbx_seq_one_letter_code
_entity_poly.pdbx_strand_id
1 'polypeptide(L)'
;MSKQLLIYDRVVPISSEAHKEYSVKVTQNYTFANSLNSCPLLAAEFISASQDYAIVFAGNDGSVFPAILLGFQDGENLFVGDEGAWKGSYIPAFLRRYPFVFAEDV
;
A
#
# COMPACT_ATOMS: atom_id res chain seq x y z
N MET A 1 -14.38 -10.32 -2.09
CA MET A 1 -13.57 -10.10 -3.31
C MET A 1 -12.11 -10.21 -2.91
N SER A 2 -11.30 -11.00 -3.61
CA SER A 2 -9.85 -11.05 -3.32
C SER A 2 -9.21 -9.73 -3.74
N LYS A 3 -8.36 -9.15 -2.90
CA LYS A 3 -7.59 -7.94 -3.26
C LYS A 3 -6.58 -8.30 -4.35
N GLN A 4 -6.48 -7.45 -5.37
CA GLN A 4 -5.41 -7.45 -6.36
C GLN A 4 -4.26 -6.58 -5.85
N LEU A 5 -3.01 -7.04 -6.05
CA LEU A 5 -1.82 -6.29 -5.63
C LEU A 5 -1.95 -5.73 -4.21
N LEU A 6 -2.44 -6.58 -3.29
CA LEU A 6 -2.67 -6.34 -1.85
C LEU A 6 -3.79 -5.34 -1.48
N ILE A 7 -3.99 -4.25 -2.22
CA ILE A 7 -4.87 -3.13 -1.80
C ILE A 7 -5.97 -2.73 -2.79
N TYR A 8 -5.98 -3.27 -4.02
CA TYR A 8 -6.92 -2.86 -5.05
C TYR A 8 -8.08 -3.85 -5.16
N ASP A 9 -9.32 -3.36 -5.24
CA ASP A 9 -10.47 -4.24 -5.50
C ASP A 9 -10.56 -4.63 -6.99
N ARG A 10 -10.22 -3.69 -7.88
CA ARG A 10 -10.22 -3.90 -9.32
C ARG A 10 -9.29 -2.90 -10.00
N VAL A 11 -8.24 -3.39 -10.65
CA VAL A 11 -7.36 -2.59 -11.50
C VAL A 11 -7.88 -2.63 -12.95
N VAL A 12 -7.94 -1.47 -13.59
CA VAL A 12 -8.27 -1.32 -15.02
C VAL A 12 -7.34 -0.30 -15.67
N PRO A 13 -7.02 -0.44 -16.97
CA PRO A 13 -6.28 0.59 -17.69
C PRO A 13 -7.03 1.93 -17.71
N ILE A 14 -6.28 3.02 -17.58
CA ILE A 14 -6.84 4.36 -17.73
C ILE A 14 -7.09 4.61 -19.21
N SER A 15 -8.30 5.07 -19.53
CA SER A 15 -8.69 5.45 -20.89
C SER A 15 -9.45 6.78 -20.85
N SER A 16 -9.18 7.64 -21.83
CA SER A 16 -9.90 8.91 -21.98
C SER A 16 -11.41 8.73 -22.18
N GLU A 17 -11.86 7.60 -22.72
CA GLU A 17 -13.28 7.30 -22.90
C GLU A 17 -13.95 6.88 -21.58
N ALA A 18 -13.49 5.79 -20.94
CA ALA A 18 -14.12 5.29 -19.72
C ALA A 18 -13.95 6.20 -18.49
N HIS A 19 -12.90 7.02 -18.45
CA HIS A 19 -12.55 7.86 -17.29
C HIS A 19 -12.73 9.36 -17.57
N LYS A 20 -13.41 9.73 -18.67
CA LYS A 20 -13.57 11.13 -19.09
C LYS A 20 -14.10 12.04 -17.98
N GLU A 21 -15.09 11.56 -17.25
CA GLU A 21 -15.81 12.31 -16.22
C GLU A 21 -15.28 12.02 -14.80
N TYR A 22 -14.14 11.32 -14.70
CA TYR A 22 -13.52 10.98 -13.42
C TYR A 22 -12.48 12.03 -13.06
N SER A 23 -12.41 12.34 -11.76
CA SER A 23 -11.33 13.12 -11.18
C SER A 23 -10.85 12.44 -9.92
N VAL A 24 -9.57 12.62 -9.59
CA VAL A 24 -9.00 12.07 -8.36
C VAL A 24 -8.94 13.16 -7.32
N LYS A 25 -9.64 12.94 -6.22
CA LYS A 25 -9.47 13.74 -5.01
C LYS A 25 -8.39 13.10 -4.15
N VAL A 26 -7.28 13.80 -3.97
CA VAL A 26 -6.25 13.39 -3.00
C VAL A 26 -6.83 13.58 -1.60
N THR A 27 -6.96 12.48 -0.86
CA THR A 27 -7.44 12.50 0.53
C THR A 27 -6.43 11.79 1.42
N GLN A 28 -6.32 12.22 2.68
CA GLN A 28 -5.52 11.52 3.70
C GLN A 28 -6.34 10.40 4.36
N ASN A 29 -7.06 9.62 3.54
CA ASN A 29 -7.87 8.50 4.01
C ASN A 29 -7.28 7.19 3.48
N TYR A 30 -6.82 6.36 4.40
CA TYR A 30 -6.12 5.11 4.14
C TYR A 30 -6.97 3.88 4.51
N THR A 31 -8.29 4.02 4.63
CA THR A 31 -9.21 2.91 4.95
C THR A 31 -9.13 1.75 3.97
N PHE A 32 -8.69 2.00 2.72
CA PHE A 32 -8.42 0.94 1.74
C PHE A 32 -7.34 -0.06 2.19
N ALA A 33 -6.49 0.32 3.14
CA ALA A 33 -5.40 -0.48 3.69
C ALA A 33 -5.70 -1.08 5.07
N ASN A 34 -6.95 -0.99 5.57
CA ASN A 34 -7.33 -1.48 6.91
C ASN A 34 -7.01 -2.96 7.14
N SER A 35 -7.10 -3.78 6.09
CA SER A 35 -6.81 -5.22 6.18
C SER A 35 -5.39 -5.59 5.76
N LEU A 36 -4.52 -4.61 5.54
CA LEU A 36 -3.16 -4.84 5.07
C LEU A 36 -2.21 -5.12 6.25
N ASN A 37 -1.82 -6.38 6.43
CA ASN A 37 -0.89 -6.77 7.51
C ASN A 37 0.57 -6.42 7.22
N SER A 38 0.98 -6.36 5.95
CA SER A 38 2.35 -6.00 5.56
C SER A 38 2.38 -5.21 4.27
N CYS A 39 3.41 -4.37 4.11
CA CYS A 39 3.57 -3.49 2.95
C CYS A 39 4.97 -3.63 2.37
N PRO A 40 5.12 -3.93 1.07
CA PRO A 40 6.41 -3.85 0.39
C PRO A 40 7.04 -2.48 0.56
N LEU A 41 8.37 -2.44 0.66
CA LEU A 41 9.14 -1.23 0.87
C LEU A 41 10.26 -1.12 -0.16
N LEU A 42 10.64 0.09 -0.58
CA LEU A 42 11.84 0.32 -1.38
C LEU A 42 13.04 0.63 -0.46
N ALA A 43 14.25 0.28 -0.89
CA ALA A 43 15.48 0.58 -0.13
C ALA A 43 15.63 2.09 0.19
N ALA A 44 15.18 2.96 -0.71
CA ALA A 44 15.18 4.41 -0.54
C ALA A 44 14.27 4.91 0.60
N GLU A 45 13.35 4.08 1.10
CA GLU A 45 12.41 4.43 2.16
C GLU A 45 12.93 4.03 3.56
N PHE A 46 14.01 3.25 3.67
CA PHE A 46 14.44 2.61 4.92
C PHE A 46 14.71 3.61 6.05
N ILE A 47 15.35 4.74 5.76
CA ILE A 47 15.70 5.75 6.78
C ILE A 47 14.44 6.34 7.42
N SER A 48 13.41 6.65 6.61
CA SER A 48 12.15 7.19 7.12
C SER A 48 11.28 6.10 7.74
N ALA A 49 11.22 4.92 7.14
CA ALA A 49 10.38 3.83 7.60
C ALA A 49 10.87 3.20 8.92
N SER A 50 12.19 3.06 9.11
CA SER A 50 12.76 2.43 10.31
C SER A 50 12.48 3.18 11.62
N GLN A 51 11.98 4.43 11.55
CA GLN A 51 11.60 5.20 12.73
C GLN A 51 10.32 4.68 13.39
N ASP A 52 9.39 4.14 12.59
CA ASP A 52 8.09 3.66 13.06
C ASP A 52 7.88 2.16 12.86
N TYR A 53 8.59 1.55 11.91
CA TYR A 53 8.30 0.20 11.43
C TYR A 53 9.44 -0.77 11.64
N ALA A 54 9.09 -2.02 11.96
CA ALA A 54 9.97 -3.15 11.79
C ALA A 54 10.11 -3.47 10.30
N ILE A 55 11.30 -3.24 9.74
CA ILE A 55 11.64 -3.67 8.39
C ILE A 55 12.05 -5.14 8.43
N VAL A 56 11.34 -5.97 7.66
CA VAL A 56 11.58 -7.40 7.51
C VAL A 56 11.95 -7.71 6.07
N PHE A 57 12.61 -8.84 5.86
CA PHE A 57 12.95 -9.35 4.54
C PHE A 57 12.17 -10.63 4.31
N ALA A 58 11.14 -10.54 3.48
CA ALA A 58 10.23 -11.64 3.16
C ALA A 58 10.65 -12.33 1.85
N GLY A 59 10.35 -13.62 1.73
CA GLY A 59 10.72 -14.41 0.56
C GLY A 59 11.33 -15.76 0.91
N ASN A 60 11.89 -16.44 -0.10
CA ASN A 60 12.66 -17.68 0.03
C ASN A 60 14.01 -17.54 -0.70
N ASP A 61 14.80 -18.62 -0.72
CA ASP A 61 16.22 -18.67 -1.13
C ASP A 61 16.55 -18.24 -2.59
N GLY A 62 15.64 -17.58 -3.31
CA GLY A 62 15.90 -16.96 -4.61
C GLY A 62 15.20 -15.60 -4.84
N SER A 63 14.33 -15.15 -3.93
CA SER A 63 13.58 -13.90 -4.10
C SER A 63 13.24 -13.27 -2.75
N VAL A 64 14.19 -12.52 -2.21
CA VAL A 64 14.00 -11.76 -0.96
C VAL A 64 13.66 -10.31 -1.30
N PHE A 65 12.64 -9.77 -0.66
CA PHE A 65 12.26 -8.36 -0.78
C PHE A 65 11.99 -7.74 0.59
N PRO A 66 12.28 -6.44 0.77
CA PRO A 66 11.99 -5.76 2.02
C PRO A 66 10.50 -5.39 2.12
N ALA A 67 9.97 -5.52 3.32
CA ALA A 67 8.61 -5.15 3.69
C ALA A 67 8.58 -4.59 5.11
N ILE A 68 7.49 -3.93 5.46
CA ILE A 68 7.18 -3.54 6.85
C ILE A 68 5.99 -4.35 7.37
N LEU A 69 5.98 -4.57 8.68
CA LEU A 69 4.82 -5.12 9.39
C LEU A 69 3.90 -3.99 9.85
N LEU A 70 2.59 -4.17 9.63
CA LEU A 70 1.55 -3.19 9.94
C LEU A 70 0.55 -3.69 10.99
N GLY A 71 0.53 -5.00 11.28
CA GLY A 71 -0.31 -5.60 12.32
C GLY A 71 0.29 -6.91 12.83
N PHE A 72 -0.29 -7.45 13.89
CA PHE A 72 0.15 -8.75 14.46
C PHE A 72 -0.64 -9.92 13.86
N GLN A 73 -1.86 -9.66 13.41
CA GLN A 73 -2.76 -10.66 12.85
C GLN A 73 -2.99 -10.42 11.36
N ASP A 74 -3.30 -11.49 10.63
CA ASP A 74 -3.74 -11.35 9.25
C ASP A 74 -5.02 -10.51 9.17
N GLY A 75 -5.14 -9.70 8.12
CA GLY A 75 -6.28 -8.80 7.95
C GLY A 75 -6.31 -7.59 8.88
N GLU A 76 -5.21 -7.25 9.56
CA GLU A 76 -5.11 -6.13 10.49
C GLU A 76 -4.02 -5.12 10.09
N ASN A 77 -4.36 -3.83 10.12
CA ASN A 77 -3.41 -2.72 10.02
C ASN A 77 -3.61 -1.73 11.17
N LEU A 78 -2.67 -1.73 12.12
CA LEU A 78 -2.70 -0.89 13.32
C LEU A 78 -2.37 0.58 13.05
N PHE A 79 -1.84 0.90 11.87
CA PHE A 79 -1.42 2.25 11.49
C PHE A 79 -2.55 3.06 10.82
N VAL A 80 -3.71 2.46 10.54
CA VAL A 80 -4.90 3.23 10.12
C VAL A 80 -5.76 3.53 11.35
N GLY A 81 -6.06 4.81 11.56
CA GLY A 81 -6.97 5.26 12.61
C GLY A 81 -8.44 5.11 12.25
N ASP A 82 -9.30 5.27 13.25
CA ASP A 82 -10.75 5.09 13.11
C ASP A 82 -11.36 6.05 12.06
N GLU A 83 -10.78 7.25 11.91
CA GLU A 83 -11.17 8.24 10.90
C GLU A 83 -10.47 8.04 9.54
N GLY A 84 -9.69 6.97 9.39
CA GLY A 84 -8.92 6.64 8.18
C GLY A 84 -7.58 7.36 8.05
N ALA A 85 -7.22 8.21 9.01
CA ALA A 85 -5.91 8.87 9.03
C ALA A 85 -4.78 7.88 9.33
N TRP A 86 -3.60 8.10 8.74
CA TRP A 86 -2.41 7.30 9.04
C TRP A 86 -1.77 7.75 10.36
N LYS A 87 -1.38 6.80 11.22
CA LYS A 87 -0.84 7.04 12.57
C LYS A 87 0.70 7.10 12.63
N GLY A 88 1.41 6.63 11.60
CA GLY A 88 2.88 6.68 11.54
C GLY A 88 3.42 8.01 11.01
N SER A 89 4.67 8.33 11.30
CA SER A 89 5.37 9.52 10.78
C SER A 89 5.71 9.39 9.29
N TYR A 90 5.92 8.16 8.80
CA TYR A 90 6.19 7.88 7.39
C TYR A 90 5.09 7.07 6.74
N ILE A 91 4.63 7.45 5.55
CA ILE A 91 3.64 6.69 4.76
C ILE A 91 4.36 6.00 3.59
N PRO A 92 4.36 4.65 3.52
CA PRO A 92 4.99 3.91 2.41
C PRO A 92 4.53 4.39 1.03
N ALA A 93 5.46 4.48 0.08
CA ALA A 93 5.19 4.86 -1.30
C ALA A 93 4.14 3.96 -1.96
N PHE A 94 4.15 2.66 -1.61
CA PHE A 94 3.16 1.68 -2.05
C PHE A 94 1.71 2.07 -1.67
N LEU A 95 1.51 2.70 -0.52
CA LEU A 95 0.20 3.22 -0.10
C LEU A 95 -0.10 4.59 -0.74
N ARG A 96 0.91 5.47 -0.83
CA ARG A 96 0.77 6.83 -1.38
C ARG A 96 0.35 6.86 -2.86
N ARG A 97 0.63 5.80 -3.64
CA ARG A 97 0.24 5.72 -5.05
C ARG A 97 -1.24 5.40 -5.29
N TYR A 98 -1.99 4.95 -4.27
CA TYR A 98 -3.40 4.63 -4.43
C TYR A 98 -4.19 5.85 -4.95
N PRO A 99 -5.10 5.71 -5.94
CA PRO A 99 -5.63 4.46 -6.50
C PRO A 99 -4.89 3.94 -7.74
N PHE A 100 -3.68 4.44 -8.03
CA PHE A 100 -2.92 4.07 -9.22
C PHE A 100 -1.87 2.99 -8.93
N VAL A 101 -1.58 2.20 -9.96
CA VAL A 101 -0.51 1.21 -9.96
C VAL A 101 0.08 1.12 -11.36
N PHE A 102 1.36 0.79 -11.45
CA PHE A 102 1.96 0.45 -12.73
C PHE A 102 1.43 -0.90 -13.19
N ALA A 103 0.95 -0.97 -14.43
CA ALA A 103 0.74 -2.22 -15.12
C ALA A 103 1.99 -2.50 -15.95
N GLU A 104 2.45 -3.74 -15.95
CA GLU A 104 3.35 -4.23 -16.99
C GLU A 104 2.49 -4.57 -18.21
N ASP A 105 2.92 -4.13 -19.40
CA ASP A 105 2.28 -4.53 -20.65
C ASP A 105 2.39 -6.06 -20.78
N VAL A 106 1.24 -6.74 -20.87
CA VAL A 106 1.14 -8.16 -21.23
C VAL A 106 0.87 -8.27 -22.72
#